data_AF-A0A8I0GY60-F1
#
_entry.id   AF-A0A8I0GY60-F1
#
_cell.length_a   1.000
_cell.length_b   1.000
_cell.length_c   1.000
_cell.angle_alpha   90.00
_cell.angle_beta   90.00
_cell.angle_gamma   90.00
#
_symmetry.space_group_name_H-M   'P 1'
#
loop_
_entity.id
_entity.type
_entity.pdbx_description
1 polymer ?
#
loop_
_entity_poly.entity_id
_entity_poly.type
_entity_poly.pdbx_seq_one_letter_code
_entity_poly.pdbx_strand_id
1 'polypeptide(L)'
;MSLPNPDCRPDVIRHRGQWVVRLHQRVDNGTWFAELDVQRERRTKRLCENYDTGIIGAELWVKRHQDRLRTEVLAKYADAKFPIKQLGATAAPAPGA
;
A
#
# COMPACT_ATOMS: atom_id res chain seq x y z
N MET A 1 -1.52 11.25 -30.49
CA MET A 1 -1.01 11.42 -29.11
C MET A 1 -1.98 10.69 -28.19
N SER A 2 -1.66 9.47 -27.75
CA SER A 2 -2.55 8.72 -26.85
C SER A 2 -2.47 9.33 -25.45
N LEU A 3 -3.63 9.73 -24.91
CA LEU A 3 -3.78 10.08 -23.51
C LEU A 3 -3.31 8.88 -22.66
N PRO A 4 -2.59 9.09 -21.54
CA PRO A 4 -2.30 8.00 -20.63
C PRO A 4 -3.62 7.38 -20.18
N ASN A 5 -3.73 6.06 -20.34
CA ASN A 5 -4.92 5.29 -19.98
C ASN A 5 -5.31 5.64 -18.52
N PRO A 6 -6.55 6.06 -18.23
CA PRO A 6 -7.00 6.34 -16.85
C PRO A 6 -6.75 5.17 -15.88
N ASP A 7 -6.57 3.95 -16.38
CA ASP A 7 -6.13 2.77 -15.61
C ASP A 7 -4.69 2.84 -15.05
N CYS A 8 -3.90 3.88 -15.37
CA CYS A 8 -2.52 4.03 -14.87
C CYS A 8 -2.41 4.85 -13.57
N ARG A 9 -3.51 5.34 -12.99
CA ARG A 9 -3.44 5.90 -11.63
C ARG A 9 -3.40 4.73 -10.65
N PRO A 10 -2.38 4.61 -9.77
CA PRO A 10 -2.32 3.47 -8.86
C PRO A 10 -3.48 3.55 -7.88
N ASP A 11 -4.51 2.74 -8.10
CA ASP A 11 -5.60 2.54 -7.13
C ASP A 11 -5.11 1.90 -5.83
N VAL A 12 -3.84 1.52 -5.76
CA VAL A 12 -3.28 0.77 -4.65
C VAL A 12 -2.24 1.60 -3.91
N ILE A 13 -2.45 1.79 -2.62
CA ILE A 13 -1.42 2.32 -1.72
C ILE A 13 -0.69 1.15 -1.08
N ARG A 14 0.65 1.17 -1.20
CA ARG A 14 1.54 0.15 -0.65
C ARG A 14 2.34 0.70 0.52
N HIS A 15 2.45 -0.09 1.59
CA HIS A 15 3.34 0.17 2.70
C HIS A 15 4.37 -0.96 2.79
N ARG A 16 5.66 -0.65 2.61
CA ARG A 16 6.77 -1.63 2.61
C ARG A 16 6.50 -2.85 1.71
N GLY A 17 5.98 -2.61 0.51
CA GLY A 17 5.66 -3.65 -0.47
C GLY A 17 4.34 -4.40 -0.24
N GLN A 18 3.71 -4.28 0.94
CA GLN A 18 2.38 -4.83 1.19
C GLN A 18 1.28 -3.86 0.79
N TRP A 19 0.19 -4.38 0.24
CA TRP A 19 -0.96 -3.57 -0.16
C TRP A 19 -1.79 -3.28 1.10
N VAL A 20 -1.99 -1.99 1.39
CA VAL A 20 -2.71 -1.54 2.59
C VAL A 20 -4.05 -0.89 2.26
N VAL A 21 -4.15 -0.25 1.09
CA VAL A 21 -5.40 0.30 0.57
C VAL A 21 -5.53 -0.02 -0.91
N ARG A 22 -6.74 -0.32 -1.35
CA ARG A 22 -7.11 -0.44 -2.75
C ARG A 22 -8.41 0.30 -3.04
N LEU A 23 -8.38 1.20 -4.02
CA LEU A 23 -9.56 1.83 -4.58
C LEU A 23 -10.17 0.92 -5.64
N HIS A 24 -11.49 0.93 -5.70
CA HIS A 24 -12.27 0.18 -6.66
C HIS A 24 -13.41 1.04 -7.15
N GLN A 25 -13.70 0.94 -8.45
CA GLN A 25 -14.94 1.43 -9.02
C GLN A 25 -15.91 0.26 -9.21
N ARG A 26 -17.15 0.42 -8.74
CA ARG A 26 -18.23 -0.50 -9.10
C ARG A 26 -18.62 -0.27 -10.56
N VAL A 27 -18.69 -1.37 -11.31
CA VAL A 27 -19.14 -1.35 -12.71
C VAL A 27 -20.63 -1.05 -12.80
N ASP A 28 -21.42 -1.49 -11.81
CA ASP A 28 -22.89 -1.39 -11.84
C ASP A 28 -23.40 0.07 -11.77
N ASN A 29 -22.86 0.85 -10.83
CA ASN A 29 -23.37 2.19 -10.50
C ASN A 29 -22.30 3.29 -10.63
N GLY A 30 -21.11 2.96 -11.12
CA GLY A 30 -19.97 3.89 -11.20
C GLY A 30 -19.42 4.35 -9.85
N THR A 31 -19.94 3.83 -8.73
CA THR A 31 -19.60 4.23 -7.36
C THR A 31 -18.19 3.79 -6.98
N TRP A 32 -17.42 4.67 -6.35
CA TRP A 32 -16.08 4.35 -5.87
C TRP A 32 -16.12 3.79 -4.43
N PHE A 33 -15.19 2.91 -4.10
CA PHE A 33 -14.97 2.50 -2.72
C PHE A 33 -13.49 2.18 -2.47
N ALA A 34 -13.02 2.56 -1.29
CA ALA A 34 -11.70 2.20 -0.77
C ALA A 34 -11.82 0.96 0.10
N GLU A 35 -11.13 -0.10 -0.27
CA GLU A 35 -10.86 -1.25 0.58
C GLU A 35 -9.58 -0.97 1.38
N LEU A 36 -9.75 -0.76 2.68
CA LEU A 36 -8.71 -0.53 3.67
C LEU A 36 -8.35 -1.86 4.34
N ASP A 37 -7.16 -1.91 4.92
CA ASP A 37 -6.66 -3.08 5.65
C ASP A 37 -6.60 -4.33 4.77
N VAL A 38 -6.24 -4.18 3.48
CA VAL A 38 -6.13 -5.28 2.51
C VAL A 38 -5.16 -6.37 2.95
N GLN A 39 -4.16 -6.00 3.75
CA GLN A 39 -3.20 -6.91 4.36
C GLN A 39 -3.82 -7.84 5.41
N ARG A 40 -5.00 -7.51 5.96
CA ARG A 40 -5.71 -8.28 6.97
C ARG A 40 -6.81 -9.14 6.33
N GLU A 41 -7.22 -10.17 7.07
CA GLU A 41 -8.40 -10.97 6.71
C GLU A 41 -9.69 -10.15 6.84
N ARG A 42 -9.81 -9.34 7.91
CA ARG A 42 -10.91 -8.39 8.08
C ARG A 42 -10.59 -7.07 7.39
N ARG A 43 -11.09 -6.95 6.16
CA ARG A 43 -10.96 -5.75 5.33
C ARG A 43 -12.09 -4.78 5.62
N THR A 44 -11.78 -3.49 5.64
CA THR A 44 -12.79 -2.44 5.84
C THR A 44 -13.08 -1.77 4.51
N LYS A 45 -14.35 -1.74 4.09
CA LYS A 45 -14.76 -1.04 2.87
C LYS A 45 -15.33 0.31 3.23
N ARG A 46 -14.87 1.36 2.55
CA ARG A 46 -15.37 2.73 2.68
C ARG A 46 -15.87 3.20 1.32
N LEU A 47 -17.14 3.56 1.24
CA LEU A 47 -17.71 4.17 0.04
C LEU A 47 -17.13 5.55 -0.18
N CYS A 48 -16.89 5.89 -1.44
CA CYS A 48 -16.36 7.17 -1.89
C CYS A 48 -17.27 7.66 -3.02
N GLU A 49 -17.60 8.95 -3.01
CA GLU A 49 -18.44 9.53 -4.08
C GLU A 49 -17.66 9.61 -5.41
N ASN A 50 -16.34 9.79 -5.33
CA ASN A 50 -15.47 9.93 -6.50
C ASN A 50 -14.04 9.46 -6.19
N TYR A 51 -13.26 9.30 -7.25
CA TYR A 51 -11.86 8.86 -7.17
C TYR A 51 -11.01 9.77 -6.29
N ASP A 52 -11.06 11.08 -6.51
CA ASP A 52 -10.17 12.03 -5.83
C ASP A 52 -10.43 12.06 -4.31
N THR A 53 -11.69 12.07 -3.88
CA THR A 53 -12.02 11.96 -2.45
C THR A 53 -11.59 10.61 -1.88
N GLY A 54 -11.73 9.53 -2.67
CA GLY A 54 -11.28 8.20 -2.29
C GLY A 54 -9.77 8.12 -2.05
N ILE A 55 -8.95 8.66 -2.96
CA ILE A 55 -7.49 8.71 -2.79
C ILE A 55 -7.08 9.62 -1.65
N ILE A 56 -7.63 10.84 -1.56
CA ILE A 56 -7.30 11.77 -0.47
C ILE A 56 -7.62 11.13 0.89
N GLY A 57 -8.79 10.50 1.02
CA GLY A 57 -9.18 9.77 2.21
C GLY A 57 -8.26 8.59 2.52
N ALA A 58 -7.88 7.82 1.49
CA ALA A 58 -6.95 6.70 1.61
C ALA A 58 -5.56 7.16 2.09
N GLU A 59 -5.01 8.22 1.52
CA GLU A 59 -3.72 8.79 1.92
C GLU A 59 -3.75 9.31 3.36
N LEU A 60 -4.79 10.05 3.73
CA LEU A 60 -4.99 10.54 5.10
C LEU A 60 -5.10 9.38 6.09
N TRP A 61 -5.82 8.32 5.71
CA TRP A 61 -5.95 7.13 6.54
C TRP A 61 -4.60 6.42 6.74
N VAL A 62 -3.80 6.26 5.68
CA VAL A 62 -2.46 5.66 5.77
C VAL A 62 -1.55 6.50 6.66
N LYS A 63 -1.55 7.83 6.51
CA LYS A 63 -0.79 8.73 7.38
C LYS A 63 -1.21 8.58 8.84
N ARG A 64 -2.53 8.55 9.11
CA ARG A 64 -3.07 8.42 10.46
C ARG A 64 -2.75 7.08 11.12
N HIS A 65 -2.67 6.01 10.34
CA HIS A 65 -2.44 4.65 10.85
C HIS A 65 -1.05 4.11 10.51
N GLN A 66 -0.10 4.99 10.19
CA GLN A 66 1.21 4.58 9.67
C GLN A 66 1.96 3.64 10.63
N ASP A 67 1.98 3.94 11.92
CA ASP A 67 2.65 3.10 12.92
C ASP A 67 1.97 1.75 13.08
N ARG A 68 0.64 1.73 13.06
CA ARG A 68 -0.16 0.50 13.12
C ARG A 68 0.12 -0.38 11.91
N LEU A 69 0.06 0.19 10.70
CA LEU A 69 0.34 -0.51 9.44
C LEU A 69 1.77 -1.04 9.41
N ARG A 70 2.75 -0.27 9.91
CA ARG A 70 4.15 -0.71 9.99
C ARG A 70 4.26 -1.98 10.86
N THR A 71 3.68 -1.99 12.04
CA THR A 71 3.74 -3.14 12.96
C THR A 71 3.05 -4.36 12.36
N GLU A 72 1.88 -4.18 11.76
CA GLU A 72 1.13 -5.28 11.13
C GLU A 72 1.85 -5.89 9.93
N VAL A 73 2.36 -5.02 9.04
CA VAL A 73 3.10 -5.46 7.86
C VAL A 73 4.37 -6.18 8.29
N LEU A 74 5.08 -5.67 9.30
CA LEU A 74 6.26 -6.35 9.87
C LEU A 74 5.92 -7.70 10.50
N ALA A 75 4.83 -7.79 11.28
CA ALA A 75 4.37 -9.05 11.84
C ALA A 75 4.04 -10.06 10.74
N LYS A 76 3.38 -9.62 9.66
CA LYS A 76 3.07 -10.46 8.51
C LYS A 76 4.32 -10.91 7.75
N TYR A 77 5.34 -10.07 7.62
CA TYR A 77 6.64 -10.48 7.06
C TYR A 77 7.41 -11.43 7.97
N ALA A 78 7.29 -11.30 9.29
CA ALA A 78 7.90 -12.23 10.24
C ALA A 78 7.23 -13.61 10.21
N ASP A 79 5.91 -13.64 10.04
CA ASP A 79 5.13 -14.88 9.89
C ASP A 79 5.31 -15.51 8.50
N ALA A 80 5.33 -14.69 7.45
CA ALA A 80 5.68 -15.09 6.09
C ALA A 80 7.18 -15.33 5.98
N LYS A 81 7.66 -16.40 6.61
CA LYS A 81 8.89 -17.20 6.42
C LYS A 81 9.78 -16.84 5.20
N PHE A 82 10.28 -15.62 5.13
CA PHE A 82 11.27 -15.19 4.14
C PHE A 82 12.32 -14.38 4.90
N PRO A 83 13.53 -14.94 5.13
CA PRO A 83 14.58 -14.17 5.77
C PRO A 83 14.87 -12.97 4.87
N ILE A 84 14.70 -11.76 5.40
CA ILE A 84 15.24 -10.56 4.76
C ILE A 84 16.75 -10.78 4.74
N LYS A 85 17.29 -11.31 3.65
CA LYS A 85 18.73 -11.34 3.43
C LYS A 85 19.11 -9.87 3.31
N GLN A 86 19.67 -9.32 4.39
CA GLN A 86 20.30 -8.00 4.41
C GLN A 86 21.15 -7.91 3.14
N LEU A 87 20.71 -7.11 2.17
CA LEU A 87 21.46 -6.88 0.96
C LEU A 87 22.66 -6.04 1.39
N GLY A 88 23.81 -6.70 1.53
CA GLY A 88 25.13 -6.18 1.81
C GLY A 88 25.18 -4.81 2.49
N ALA A 89 25.42 -4.80 3.80
CA ALA A 89 26.27 -3.74 4.34
C ALA A 89 27.57 -3.80 3.52
N THR A 90 27.72 -2.87 2.59
CA THR A 90 28.92 -2.69 1.79
C THR A 90 30.07 -2.59 2.78
N ALA A 91 30.90 -3.63 2.83
CA ALA A 91 32.15 -3.58 3.57
C ALA A 91 32.94 -2.41 2.96
N ALA A 92 33.13 -1.36 3.77
CA ALA A 92 34.06 -0.30 3.44
C ALA A 92 35.43 -0.95 3.13
N PRO A 93 36.15 -0.51 2.08
CA PRO A 93 37.46 -1.06 1.80
C PRO A 93 38.37 -0.74 3.00
N ALA A 94 39.00 -1.78 3.55
CA ALA A 94 40.01 -1.63 4.57
C ALA A 94 41.15 -0.73 4.03
N PRO A 95 41.63 0.26 4.82
CA PRO A 95 42.80 1.02 4.42
C PRO A 95 44.02 0.11 4.48
N GLY A 96 44.63 -0.14 3.33
CA GLY A 96 45.93 -0.78 3.26
C GLY A 96 47.01 0.17 3.78
N ALA A 97 47.81 -0.32 4.73
CA ALA A 97 49.20 0.03 4.98
C ALA A 97 49.82 -1.03 5.89
#